data_AF-A0A0W0RJ00-F1
#
_entry.id   AF-A0A0W0RJ00-F1
#
_cell.length_a   1.000
_cell.length_b   1.000
_cell.length_c   1.000
_cell.angle_alpha   90.00
_cell.angle_beta   90.00
_cell.angle_gamma   90.00
#
_symmetry.space_group_name_H-M   'P 1'
#
loop_
_entity.id
_entity.type
_entity.pdbx_description
1 polymer ?
#
loop_
_entity_poly.entity_id
_entity_poly.type
_entity_poly.pdbx_seq_one_letter_code
_entity_poly.pdbx_strand_id
1 'polypeptide(L)'
;MPSTKEMLLNILKNTKKDSLSPFQIECLDMFQAKIKAIPVDEQTEMDLPVCGILLDHCFCDLDNLFKSEQRIISLINKGNLSDNDFFKQVDQIFDDEIKTLNHFSSEVFYNQILKHVKTIVIDMKNELGRLKTSLDHQLSDTPKLS
;
A
#
# COMPACT_ATOMS: atom_id res chain seq x y z
N MET A 1 -9.47 17.98 12.84
CA MET A 1 -9.63 16.74 12.05
C MET A 1 -8.27 16.05 12.01
N PRO A 2 -8.20 14.71 12.06
CA PRO A 2 -6.93 14.01 11.91
C PRO A 2 -6.33 14.29 10.52
N SER A 3 -5.01 14.35 10.43
CA SER A 3 -4.29 14.45 9.15
C SER A 3 -4.54 13.20 8.29
N THR A 4 -4.35 13.29 6.97
CA THR A 4 -4.52 12.12 6.09
C THR A 4 -3.59 10.97 6.49
N LYS A 5 -2.37 11.30 6.91
CA LYS A 5 -1.42 10.32 7.48
C LYS A 5 -2.02 9.58 8.68
N GLU A 6 -2.61 10.31 9.62
CA GLU A 6 -3.25 9.71 10.80
C GLU A 6 -4.49 8.89 10.43
N MET A 7 -5.28 9.33 9.45
CA MET A 7 -6.42 8.55 8.93
C MET A 7 -5.96 7.22 8.33
N LEU A 8 -4.97 7.24 7.43
CA LEU A 8 -4.40 6.04 6.81
C LEU A 8 -3.84 5.06 7.85
N LEU A 9 -3.11 5.58 8.85
CA LEU A 9 -2.57 4.75 9.93
C LEU A 9 -3.67 4.16 10.81
N ASN A 10 -4.72 4.91 11.12
CA ASN A 10 -5.85 4.40 11.90
C ASN A 10 -6.62 3.31 11.14
N ILE A 11 -6.79 3.47 9.83
CA ILE A 11 -7.43 2.48 8.96
C ILE A 11 -6.63 1.18 8.98
N LEU A 12 -5.30 1.24 8.76
CA LEU A 12 -4.44 0.05 8.79
C LEU A 12 -4.28 -0.56 10.18
N LYS A 13 -4.38 0.23 11.25
CA LYS A 13 -4.27 -0.27 12.63
C LYS A 13 -5.48 -1.13 13.04
N ASN A 14 -6.66 -0.89 12.46
CA ASN A 14 -7.89 -1.61 12.79
C ASN A 14 -8.06 -2.93 12.03
N THR A 15 -7.11 -3.29 11.18
CA THR A 15 -7.11 -4.56 10.42
C THR A 15 -6.86 -5.75 11.35
N LYS A 16 -7.63 -6.83 11.20
CA LYS A 16 -7.61 -7.99 12.13
C LYS A 16 -6.35 -8.84 11.93
N LYS A 17 -5.26 -8.50 12.61
CA LYS A 17 -3.98 -9.23 12.55
C LYS A 17 -4.10 -10.71 12.91
N ASP A 18 -5.00 -11.06 13.82
CA ASP A 18 -5.12 -12.42 14.37
C ASP A 18 -5.62 -13.46 13.35
N SER A 19 -6.13 -13.02 12.19
CA SER A 19 -6.58 -13.88 11.10
C SER A 19 -5.67 -13.86 9.86
N LEU A 20 -4.56 -13.14 9.92
CA LEU A 20 -3.65 -12.96 8.78
C LEU A 20 -2.55 -14.01 8.76
N SER A 21 -2.10 -14.37 7.57
CA SER A 21 -0.86 -15.14 7.42
C SER A 21 0.36 -14.33 7.89
N PRO A 22 1.48 -14.98 8.25
CA PRO A 22 2.73 -14.28 8.55
C PRO A 22 3.15 -13.30 7.44
N PHE A 23 3.02 -13.69 6.18
CA PHE A 23 3.34 -12.84 5.04
C PHE A 23 2.44 -11.59 4.96
N GLN A 24 1.13 -11.75 5.16
CA GLN A 24 0.19 -10.63 5.17
C GLN A 24 0.43 -9.70 6.36
N ILE A 25 0.86 -10.23 7.52
CA ILE A 25 1.27 -9.44 8.68
C ILE A 25 2.51 -8.61 8.35
N GLU A 26 3.54 -9.21 7.74
CA GLU A 26 4.76 -8.49 7.32
C GLU A 26 4.44 -7.39 6.31
N CYS A 27 3.55 -7.66 5.34
CA CYS A 27 3.10 -6.66 4.39
C CYS A 27 2.37 -5.50 5.10
N LEU A 28 1.47 -5.79 6.03
CA LEU A 28 0.76 -4.78 6.81
C LEU A 28 1.72 -3.92 7.64
N ASP A 29 2.69 -4.54 8.30
CA ASP A 29 3.69 -3.83 9.09
C ASP A 29 4.59 -2.96 8.21
N MET A 30 4.96 -3.44 7.02
CA MET A 30 5.69 -2.67 6.02
C MET A 30 4.90 -1.44 5.56
N PHE A 31 3.62 -1.58 5.22
CA PHE A 31 2.78 -0.45 4.83
C PHE A 31 2.68 0.59 5.94
N GLN A 32 2.41 0.16 7.17
CA GLN A 32 2.36 1.07 8.32
C GLN A 32 3.69 1.78 8.56
N ALA A 33 4.82 1.08 8.43
CA ALA A 33 6.15 1.67 8.59
C ALA A 33 6.44 2.72 7.51
N LYS A 34 6.13 2.42 6.25
CA LYS A 34 6.34 3.35 5.13
C LYS A 34 5.46 4.60 5.26
N ILE A 35 4.20 4.47 5.66
CA ILE A 35 3.31 5.62 5.91
C ILE A 35 3.82 6.46 7.10
N LYS A 36 4.28 5.82 8.19
CA LYS A 36 4.87 6.54 9.33
C LYS A 36 6.10 7.34 8.94
N ALA A 37 6.92 6.80 8.03
CA ALA A 37 8.15 7.42 7.55
C ALA A 37 7.94 8.61 6.61
N ILE A 38 6.72 8.84 6.10
CA ILE A 38 6.41 10.04 5.32
C ILE A 38 6.68 11.27 6.20
N PRO A 39 7.60 12.17 5.82
CA PRO A 39 7.89 13.36 6.59
C PRO A 39 6.63 14.23 6.71
N VAL A 40 6.51 14.96 7.80
CA VAL A 40 5.44 15.94 8.00
C VAL A 40 6.14 17.29 8.13
N ASP A 41 6.59 17.78 6.98
CA ASP A 41 7.15 19.13 6.81
C ASP A 41 6.17 20.01 6.03
N GLU A 42 6.44 21.31 5.94
CA GLU A 42 5.52 22.31 5.35
C GLU A 42 5.12 21.96 3.90
N GLN A 43 6.07 21.44 3.10
CA GLN A 43 5.82 20.99 1.74
C GLN A 43 4.98 19.71 1.73
N THR A 44 5.29 18.75 2.60
CA THR A 44 4.56 17.50 2.69
C THR A 44 3.17 17.72 3.27
N GLU A 45 2.94 18.67 4.17
CA GLU A 45 1.61 19.04 4.68
C GLU A 45 0.74 19.74 3.62
N MET A 46 1.35 20.47 2.69
CA MET A 46 0.66 21.03 1.52
C MET A 46 0.36 19.97 0.45
N ASP A 47 1.26 19.00 0.28
CA ASP A 47 1.12 17.94 -0.72
C ASP A 47 0.25 16.79 -0.21
N LEU A 48 0.25 16.51 1.10
CA LEU A 48 -0.47 15.42 1.79
C LEU A 48 -1.99 15.39 1.57
N PRO A 49 -2.71 16.49 1.33
CA PRO A 49 -4.10 16.43 0.90
C PRO A 49 -4.25 15.72 -0.46
N VAL A 50 -3.40 16.04 -1.44
CA VAL A 50 -3.41 15.41 -2.78
C VAL A 50 -2.78 14.01 -2.72
N CYS A 51 -1.65 13.87 -2.04
CA CYS A 51 -0.98 12.59 -1.80
C CYS A 51 -1.84 11.64 -0.97
N GLY A 52 -2.58 12.20 -0.04
CA GLY A 52 -3.46 11.49 0.86
C GLY A 52 -4.72 10.99 0.18
N ILE A 53 -5.22 11.67 -0.85
CA ILE A 53 -6.26 11.13 -1.73
C ILE A 53 -5.75 9.89 -2.47
N LEU A 54 -4.53 9.92 -3.00
CA LEU A 54 -3.97 8.84 -3.80
C LEU A 54 -3.53 7.64 -2.94
N LEU A 55 -2.95 7.91 -1.76
CA LEU A 55 -2.69 6.88 -0.76
C LEU A 55 -3.98 6.36 -0.13
N ASP A 56 -5.01 7.22 0.04
CA ASP A 56 -6.35 6.76 0.37
C ASP A 56 -6.79 5.77 -0.69
N HIS A 57 -6.84 6.12 -1.97
CA HIS A 57 -7.23 5.20 -3.06
C HIS A 57 -6.49 3.85 -3.05
N CYS A 58 -5.18 3.83 -2.76
CA CYS A 58 -4.42 2.58 -2.63
C CYS A 58 -4.87 1.72 -1.44
N PHE A 59 -5.01 2.32 -0.27
CA PHE A 59 -5.19 1.60 0.99
C PHE A 59 -6.65 1.42 1.38
N CYS A 60 -7.46 2.42 1.11
CA CYS A 60 -8.85 2.61 1.45
C CYS A 60 -9.54 3.39 0.33
N ASP A 61 -10.75 3.88 0.56
CA ASP A 61 -11.37 4.87 -0.32
C ASP A 61 -12.55 5.36 0.51
N LEU A 62 -12.31 6.51 1.15
CA LEU A 62 -13.21 7.11 2.12
C LEU A 62 -14.52 7.57 1.47
N ASP A 63 -14.51 7.81 0.16
CA ASP A 63 -15.66 8.31 -0.62
C ASP A 63 -16.41 7.21 -1.38
N ASN A 64 -15.98 5.95 -1.29
CA ASN A 64 -16.56 4.79 -1.96
C ASN A 64 -16.65 4.89 -3.50
N LEU A 65 -15.75 5.65 -4.11
CA LEU A 65 -15.69 5.84 -5.56
C LEU A 65 -15.15 4.61 -6.31
N PHE A 66 -14.39 3.74 -5.63
CA PHE A 66 -13.72 2.56 -6.17
C PHE A 66 -14.28 1.27 -5.57
N LYS A 67 -14.18 0.16 -6.31
CA LYS A 67 -14.67 -1.14 -5.82
C LYS A 67 -13.78 -1.63 -4.67
N SER A 68 -14.37 -2.29 -3.68
CA SER A 68 -13.63 -2.76 -2.48
C SER A 68 -12.43 -3.64 -2.82
N GLU A 69 -12.53 -4.47 -3.86
CA GLU A 69 -11.49 -5.36 -4.39
C GLU A 69 -10.27 -4.62 -4.98
N GLN A 70 -10.35 -3.31 -5.18
CA GLN A 70 -9.25 -2.46 -5.64
C GLN A 70 -8.45 -1.84 -4.48
N ARG A 71 -8.73 -2.23 -3.22
CA ARG A 71 -8.15 -1.60 -2.02
C ARG A 71 -7.36 -2.59 -1.20
N ILE A 72 -6.16 -2.21 -0.77
CA ILE A 72 -5.28 -3.09 0.02
C ILE A 72 -5.95 -3.53 1.33
N ILE A 73 -6.67 -2.66 2.04
CA ILE A 73 -7.32 -3.06 3.30
C ILE A 73 -8.42 -4.10 3.12
N SER A 74 -9.13 -4.08 2.00
CA SER A 74 -10.15 -5.08 1.70
C SER A 74 -9.52 -6.45 1.44
N LEU A 75 -8.35 -6.47 0.80
CA LEU A 75 -7.58 -7.69 0.55
C LEU A 75 -7.04 -8.27 1.86
N ILE A 76 -6.53 -7.42 2.76
CA ILE A 76 -6.06 -7.87 4.08
C ILE A 76 -7.20 -8.46 4.90
N ASN A 77 -8.40 -7.86 4.86
CA ASN A 77 -9.55 -8.36 5.60
C ASN A 77 -10.25 -9.57 4.95
N LYS A 78 -9.78 -10.05 3.79
CA LYS A 78 -10.39 -11.17 3.07
C LYS A 78 -9.87 -12.50 3.63
N GLY A 79 -10.66 -13.12 4.51
CA GLY A 79 -10.25 -14.31 5.29
C GLY A 79 -9.86 -15.59 4.52
N ASN A 80 -10.01 -15.64 3.19
CA ASN A 80 -9.69 -16.81 2.36
C ASN A 80 -8.72 -16.48 1.20
N LEU A 81 -7.90 -15.44 1.33
CA LEU A 81 -6.98 -15.03 0.27
C LEU A 81 -5.60 -15.64 0.48
N SER A 82 -5.12 -16.42 -0.49
CA SER A 82 -3.76 -16.99 -0.43
C SER A 82 -2.69 -15.90 -0.50
N ASP A 83 -1.49 -16.16 0.02
CA ASP A 83 -0.38 -15.20 -0.01
C ASP A 83 0.01 -14.78 -1.43
N ASN A 84 -0.03 -15.73 -2.37
CA ASN A 84 0.24 -15.47 -3.78
C ASN A 84 -0.86 -14.60 -4.42
N ASP A 85 -2.13 -14.90 -4.16
CA ASP A 85 -3.24 -14.11 -4.69
C ASP A 85 -3.31 -12.72 -4.06
N PHE A 86 -2.97 -12.62 -2.77
CA PHE A 86 -2.81 -11.36 -2.06
C PHE A 86 -1.71 -10.53 -2.71
N PHE A 87 -0.50 -11.08 -2.84
CA PHE A 87 0.62 -10.41 -3.48
C PHE A 87 0.23 -9.90 -4.88
N LYS A 88 -0.32 -10.76 -5.72
CA LYS A 88 -0.67 -10.41 -7.10
C LYS A 88 -1.67 -9.26 -7.18
N GLN A 89 -2.68 -9.26 -6.31
CA GLN A 89 -3.69 -8.19 -6.30
C GLN A 89 -3.13 -6.88 -5.74
N VAL A 90 -2.32 -6.93 -4.69
CA VAL A 90 -1.66 -5.73 -4.14
C VAL A 90 -0.66 -5.14 -5.14
N ASP A 91 0.12 -5.99 -5.82
CA ASP A 91 1.06 -5.57 -6.86
C ASP A 91 0.35 -4.87 -8.03
N GLN A 92 -0.81 -5.41 -8.44
CA GLN A 92 -1.66 -4.79 -9.46
C GLN A 92 -2.21 -3.43 -9.03
N ILE A 93 -2.65 -3.28 -7.77
CA ILE A 93 -3.11 -2.00 -7.23
C ILE A 93 -1.99 -0.95 -7.33
N PHE A 94 -0.77 -1.30 -6.93
CA PHE A 94 0.36 -0.39 -7.06
C PHE A 94 0.69 -0.05 -8.52
N ASP A 95 0.60 -1.01 -9.44
CA ASP A 95 0.79 -0.76 -10.86
C ASP A 95 -0.23 0.22 -11.44
N ASP A 96 -1.51 0.02 -11.11
CA ASP A 96 -2.59 0.88 -11.58
C ASP A 96 -2.45 2.30 -11.02
N GLU A 97 -2.05 2.44 -9.75
CA GLU A 97 -1.77 3.73 -9.13
C GLU A 97 -0.58 4.43 -9.82
N ILE A 98 0.53 3.72 -10.03
CA ILE A 98 1.71 4.29 -10.72
C ILE A 98 1.32 4.76 -12.13
N LYS A 99 0.47 4.00 -12.84
CA LYS A 99 -0.05 4.37 -14.16
C LYS A 99 -0.87 5.66 -14.10
N THR A 100 -1.72 5.77 -13.08
CA THR A 100 -2.57 6.93 -12.83
C THR A 100 -1.73 8.17 -12.53
N LEU A 101 -0.74 8.05 -11.64
CA LEU A 101 0.22 9.11 -11.32
C LEU A 101 1.01 9.57 -12.54
N ASN A 102 1.43 8.63 -13.40
CA ASN A 102 2.12 8.96 -14.66
C ASN A 102 1.23 9.77 -15.60
N HIS A 103 -0.06 9.44 -15.70
CA HIS A 103 -1.02 10.17 -16.52
C HIS A 103 -1.14 11.63 -16.05
N PHE A 104 -1.34 11.84 -14.74
CA PHE A 104 -1.47 13.17 -14.16
C PHE A 104 -0.17 13.99 -14.17
N SER A 105 1.01 13.34 -14.12
CA SER A 105 2.32 14.03 -14.15
C SER A 105 2.61 14.76 -15.47
N SER A 106 1.82 14.52 -16.52
CA SER A 106 1.92 15.23 -17.79
C SER A 106 1.53 16.72 -17.68
N GLU A 107 0.89 17.13 -16.58
CA GLU A 107 0.58 18.51 -16.26
C GLU A 107 1.64 19.11 -15.31
N VAL A 108 2.27 20.23 -15.72
CA VAL A 108 3.46 20.83 -15.08
C VAL A 108 3.30 21.10 -13.58
N PHE A 109 2.11 21.50 -13.14
CA PHE A 109 1.80 21.79 -11.74
C PHE A 109 1.73 20.51 -10.88
N TYR A 110 1.09 19.46 -11.39
CA TYR A 110 0.96 18.18 -10.69
C TYR A 110 2.27 17.40 -10.61
N ASN A 111 3.19 17.64 -11.54
CA ASN A 111 4.44 16.89 -11.64
C ASN A 111 5.32 16.99 -10.38
N GLN A 112 5.34 18.14 -9.68
CA GLN A 112 6.13 18.29 -8.45
C GLN A 112 5.45 17.62 -7.23
N ILE A 113 4.14 17.81 -7.08
CA ILE A 113 3.35 17.28 -5.96
C ILE A 113 3.25 15.74 -6.04
N LEU A 114 2.96 15.21 -7.23
CA LEU A 114 2.79 13.77 -7.45
C LEU A 114 4.11 13.01 -7.45
N LYS A 115 5.25 13.69 -7.61
CA LYS A 115 6.58 13.04 -7.58
C LYS A 115 6.81 12.33 -6.24
N HIS A 116 6.45 12.97 -5.13
CA HIS A 116 6.64 12.39 -3.79
C HIS A 116 5.73 11.17 -3.58
N VAL A 117 4.46 11.26 -3.99
CA VAL A 117 3.52 10.11 -3.94
C VAL A 117 4.04 8.95 -4.75
N LYS A 118 4.44 9.23 -5.99
CA LYS A 118 4.94 8.22 -6.91
C LYS A 118 6.18 7.52 -6.34
N THR A 119 7.09 8.26 -5.73
CA THR A 119 8.24 7.68 -5.03
C THR A 119 7.79 6.77 -3.88
N ILE A 120 6.84 7.20 -3.04
CA ILE A 120 6.32 6.37 -1.94
C ILE A 120 5.67 5.08 -2.45
N VAL A 121 4.81 5.17 -3.48
CA VAL A 121 4.11 4.03 -4.07
C VAL A 121 5.10 3.05 -4.70
N ILE A 122 6.08 3.55 -5.47
CA ILE A 122 7.15 2.72 -6.05
C ILE A 122 7.97 2.04 -4.96
N ASP A 123 8.33 2.76 -3.90
CA ASP A 123 9.11 2.20 -2.79
C ASP A 123 8.34 1.11 -2.05
N MET A 124 7.05 1.30 -1.79
CA MET A 124 6.18 0.27 -1.20
C MET A 124 6.07 -0.96 -2.11
N LYS A 125 5.90 -0.77 -3.42
CA LYS A 125 5.87 -1.86 -4.40
C LYS A 125 7.18 -2.65 -4.41
N ASN A 126 8.32 -1.96 -4.39
CA ASN A 126 9.63 -2.60 -4.37
C ASN A 126 9.85 -3.42 -3.10
N GLU A 127 9.45 -2.90 -1.93
CA GLU A 127 9.53 -3.69 -0.69
C GLU A 127 8.57 -4.87 -0.69
N LEU A 128 7.36 -4.73 -1.23
CA LEU A 128 6.43 -5.85 -1.41
C LEU A 128 7.08 -6.97 -2.25
N GLY A 129 7.77 -6.60 -3.34
CA GLY A 129 8.53 -7.55 -4.15
C GLY A 129 9.62 -8.28 -3.36
N ARG A 130 10.37 -7.56 -2.50
CA ARG A 130 11.38 -8.18 -1.62
C ARG A 130 10.77 -9.14 -0.59
N LEU A 131 9.66 -8.76 0.03
CA LEU A 131 8.92 -9.64 0.95
C LEU A 131 8.45 -10.91 0.23
N LYS A 132 7.96 -10.78 -1.00
CA LYS A 132 7.54 -11.93 -1.81
C LYS A 132 8.71 -12.86 -2.15
N THR A 133 9.86 -12.31 -2.54
CA THR A 133 11.08 -13.11 -2.78
C THR A 133 11.52 -13.85 -1.52
N SER A 134 11.47 -13.20 -0.35
CA SER A 134 11.75 -13.84 0.94
C SER A 134 10.80 -15.02 1.22
N LEU A 135 9.49 -14.83 1.01
CA LEU A 135 8.49 -15.87 1.15
C LEU A 135 8.78 -17.08 0.25
N ASP A 136 9.10 -16.84 -1.03
CA ASP A 136 9.38 -17.89 -2.00
C ASP A 136 10.64 -18.71 -1.63
N HIS A 137 11.65 -18.06 -1.05
CA HIS A 137 12.82 -18.76 -0.53
C HIS A 137 12.48 -19.62 0.69
N GLN A 138 11.71 -19.12 1.65
CA GLN A 138 11.28 -19.90 2.82
C GLN A 138 10.47 -21.15 2.44
N LEU A 139 9.60 -21.03 1.44
CA LEU A 139 8.81 -22.16 0.91
C LEU A 139 9.70 -23.19 0.18
N SER A 140 10.78 -22.74 -0.45
CA SER A 140 11.74 -23.60 -1.15
C SER A 140 12.70 -24.33 -0.19
N ASP A 141 13.02 -23.69 0.94
CA ASP A 141 13.88 -24.24 2.01
C ASP A 141 13.12 -25.15 2.98
N THR A 142 11.80 -25.26 2.86
CA THR A 142 11.01 -26.24 3.61
C THR A 142 11.38 -27.64 3.10
N PRO A 143 12.08 -28.48 3.88
CA PRO A 143 12.48 -29.80 3.43
C PRO A 143 11.20 -30.57 3.11
N LYS A 144 11.15 -31.21 1.93
CA LYS A 144 10.19 -32.27 1.68
C LYS A 144 10.45 -33.38 2.70
N LEU A 145 9.76 -33.31 3.84
CA LEU A 145 9.63 -34.45 4.72
C LEU A 145 8.74 -35.46 3.99
N SER A 146 9.44 -36.42 3.36
CA SER A 146 9.00 -37.73 2.85
C SER A 146 7.88 -37.74 1.82
#